data_AF-A0A3M1CSM7-F1
#
_entry.id   AF-A0A3M1CSM7-F1
#
_cell.length_a   1.000
_cell.length_b   1.000
_cell.length_c   1.000
_cell.angle_alpha   90.00
_cell.angle_beta   90.00
_cell.angle_gamma   90.00
#
_symmetry.space_group_name_H-M   'P 1'
#
loop_
_entity.id
_entity.type
_entity.pdbx_description
1 polymer ?
#
loop_
_entity_poly.entity_id
_entity_poly.type
_entity_poly.pdbx_seq_one_letter_code
_entity_poly.pdbx_strand_id
1 'polypeptide(L)'
;MATKTANTTSTSVKPDAVLASNAHHNQVILQGDHGDTTIQPHVVAKIAGIAVREVPGVHGLVPFGAGQTLARVARQVTGSEYRDLGVNVEVGKVEAAIDLRIVTEYGVSIPSIAAQIRENVSRRIMEMTGLRVKETNIEVVDLWFADDEAAPAPSSSRVE
;
A
#
# COMPACT_ATOMS: atom_id res chain seq x y z
N MET A 1 -40.12 48.22 28.50
CA MET A 1 -39.98 47.85 27.07
C MET A 1 -39.82 46.33 27.03
N ALA A 2 -40.90 45.56 26.88
CA ALA A 2 -41.43 45.01 25.61
C ALA A 2 -40.35 44.23 24.83
N THR A 3 -40.47 42.95 24.44
CA THR A 3 -41.56 41.96 24.40
C THR A 3 -40.96 40.59 24.02
N LYS A 4 -41.39 39.51 24.70
CA LYS A 4 -41.80 38.17 24.22
C LYS A 4 -41.41 37.73 22.78
N THR A 5 -40.88 36.50 22.63
CA THR A 5 -41.55 35.33 21.99
C THR A 5 -40.62 34.11 21.88
N ALA A 6 -41.14 32.97 22.35
CA ALA A 6 -40.59 31.62 22.24
C ALA A 6 -40.96 30.96 20.90
N ASN A 7 -40.23 29.93 20.47
CA ASN A 7 -40.90 28.70 20.06
C ASN A 7 -40.03 27.45 20.23
N THR A 8 -40.68 26.44 20.76
CA THR A 8 -40.30 25.05 20.98
C THR A 8 -40.52 24.26 19.70
N THR A 9 -39.82 23.14 19.48
CA THR A 9 -40.44 21.83 19.16
C THR A 9 -39.37 20.75 19.16
N SER A 10 -39.54 19.84 20.10
CA SER A 10 -38.87 18.57 20.27
C SER A 10 -39.28 17.58 19.17
N THR A 11 -38.35 16.75 18.68
CA THR A 11 -38.70 15.35 18.39
C THR A 11 -37.57 14.44 18.85
N SER A 12 -37.94 13.58 19.79
CA SER A 12 -37.22 12.47 20.38
C SER A 12 -36.95 11.37 19.35
N VAL A 13 -35.73 10.82 19.32
CA VAL A 13 -35.47 9.37 19.22
C VAL A 13 -34.23 9.05 20.06
N LYS A 14 -34.36 8.22 21.11
CA LYS A 14 -33.24 7.64 21.87
C LYS A 14 -32.93 6.19 21.37
N PRO A 15 -32.00 5.44 21.99
CA PRO A 15 -30.73 5.04 21.40
C PRO A 15 -30.70 3.53 21.10
N ASP A 16 -29.89 3.09 20.14
CA ASP A 16 -29.12 1.83 20.22
C ASP A 16 -28.58 1.44 18.84
N ALA A 17 -27.40 0.81 18.88
CA ALA A 17 -26.77 0.03 17.83
C ALA A 17 -26.28 0.79 16.58
N VAL A 18 -24.98 1.11 16.58
CA VAL A 18 -24.05 0.59 15.55
C VAL A 18 -22.63 0.54 16.13
N LEU A 19 -22.31 -0.55 16.84
CA LEU A 19 -20.94 -1.07 16.83
C LEU A 19 -20.69 -1.62 15.43
N ALA A 20 -19.95 -0.89 14.62
CA ALA A 20 -19.06 -1.40 13.59
C ALA A 20 -18.25 -0.22 13.05
N SER A 21 -17.20 0.15 13.79
CA SER A 21 -16.07 0.90 13.24
C SER A 21 -15.46 0.06 12.11
N ASN A 22 -16.01 0.22 10.90
CA ASN A 22 -15.53 -0.46 9.71
C ASN A 22 -14.17 0.09 9.34
N ALA A 23 -13.23 -0.84 9.14
CA ALA A 23 -11.84 -0.60 8.83
C ALA A 23 -11.65 0.46 7.72
N HIS A 24 -10.75 1.39 8.02
CA HIS A 24 -10.25 2.51 7.23
C HIS A 24 -10.11 2.19 5.72
N HIS A 25 -11.15 2.43 4.93
CA HIS A 25 -11.01 2.66 3.49
C HIS A 25 -10.93 4.17 3.28
N ASN A 26 -9.80 4.76 3.65
CA ASN A 26 -9.55 6.16 3.34
C ASN A 26 -9.26 6.23 1.84
N GLN A 27 -10.13 6.89 1.08
CA GLN A 27 -9.97 7.10 -0.36
C GLN A 27 -9.70 8.59 -0.60
N VAL A 28 -8.96 8.90 -1.65
CA VAL A 28 -8.67 10.30 -2.02
C VAL A 28 -9.73 10.77 -3.00
N ILE A 29 -10.38 11.90 -2.73
CA ILE A 29 -11.38 12.49 -3.63
C ILE A 29 -10.80 13.82 -4.15
N LEU A 30 -10.60 13.90 -5.46
CA LEU A 30 -10.21 15.10 -6.18
C LEU A 30 -11.49 15.75 -6.73
N GLN A 31 -11.88 16.89 -6.17
CA GLN A 31 -13.08 17.61 -6.60
C GLN A 31 -12.80 18.43 -7.86
N GLY A 32 -13.72 18.39 -8.82
CA GLY A 32 -13.63 19.16 -10.06
C GLY A 32 -14.98 19.76 -10.46
N ASP A 33 -14.94 20.83 -11.25
CA ASP A 33 -16.13 21.56 -11.72
C ASP A 33 -17.10 20.70 -12.56
N HIS A 34 -16.60 19.57 -13.08
CA HIS A 34 -17.37 18.61 -13.89
C HIS A 34 -17.49 17.20 -13.26
N GLY A 35 -17.22 17.07 -11.96
CA GLY A 35 -17.34 15.82 -11.21
C GLY A 35 -16.13 15.51 -10.32
N ASP A 36 -16.29 14.50 -9.47
CA ASP A 36 -15.26 14.07 -8.52
C ASP A 36 -14.49 12.84 -9.05
N THR A 37 -13.18 12.85 -8.86
CA THR A 37 -12.31 11.70 -9.15
C THR A 37 -11.84 11.06 -7.85
N THR A 38 -12.16 9.78 -7.64
CA THR A 38 -11.75 9.07 -6.43
C THR A 38 -10.59 8.10 -6.71
N ILE A 39 -9.45 8.30 -6.06
CA ILE A 39 -8.28 7.42 -6.14
C ILE A 39 -8.31 6.43 -4.98
N GLN A 40 -8.35 5.15 -5.33
CA GLN A 40 -8.33 4.06 -4.36
C GLN A 40 -6.90 3.82 -3.85
N PRO A 41 -6.72 3.46 -2.56
CA PRO A 41 -5.41 3.15 -1.97
C PRO A 41 -4.61 2.12 -2.78
N HIS A 42 -5.28 1.12 -3.34
CA HIS A 42 -4.64 0.07 -4.12
C HIS A 42 -3.97 0.58 -5.41
N VAL A 43 -4.45 1.69 -5.98
CA VAL A 43 -3.84 2.32 -7.15
C VAL A 43 -2.51 2.95 -6.74
N VAL A 44 -2.48 3.64 -5.60
CA VAL A 44 -1.25 4.22 -5.03
C VAL A 44 -0.24 3.12 -4.68
N ALA A 45 -0.70 2.00 -4.10
CA ALA A 45 0.15 0.84 -3.82
C ALA A 45 0.77 0.25 -5.10
N LYS A 46 0.00 0.14 -6.20
CA LYS A 46 0.54 -0.32 -7.49
C LYS A 46 1.59 0.64 -8.06
N ILE A 47 1.34 1.95 -8.00
CA ILE A 47 2.31 2.96 -8.45
C ILE A 47 3.60 2.85 -7.64
N ALA A 48 3.51 2.76 -6.31
CA ALA A 48 4.66 2.58 -5.44
C ALA A 48 5.44 1.31 -5.77
N GLY A 49 4.76 0.17 -5.96
CA GLY A 49 5.40 -1.10 -6.30
C GLY A 49 6.14 -1.06 -7.64
N ILE A 50 5.58 -0.38 -8.65
CA ILE A 50 6.25 -0.16 -9.93
C ILE A 50 7.48 0.74 -9.74
N ALA A 51 7.32 1.87 -9.03
CA ALA A 51 8.40 2.82 -8.77
C ALA A 51 9.58 2.20 -8.00
N VAL A 52 9.32 1.27 -7.08
CA VAL A 52 10.39 0.55 -6.37
C VAL A 52 11.20 -0.33 -7.32
N ARG A 53 10.54 -1.01 -8.26
CA ARG A 53 11.20 -1.90 -9.25
C ARG A 53 11.96 -1.16 -10.34
N GLU A 54 11.77 0.15 -10.47
CA GLU A 54 12.56 0.99 -11.38
C GLU A 54 13.95 1.32 -10.82
N VAL A 55 14.19 1.11 -9.52
CA VAL A 55 15.47 1.38 -8.88
C VAL A 55 16.45 0.22 -9.08
N PRO A 56 17.64 0.45 -9.67
CA PRO A 56 18.65 -0.59 -9.84
C PRO A 56 19.09 -1.21 -8.50
N GLY A 57 19.29 -2.53 -8.48
CA GLY A 57 19.68 -3.28 -7.29
C GLY A 57 18.51 -3.73 -6.41
N VAL A 58 17.26 -3.42 -6.80
CA VAL A 58 16.05 -4.02 -6.20
C VAL A 58 15.67 -5.26 -7.01
N HIS A 59 15.76 -6.44 -6.40
CA HIS A 59 15.35 -7.69 -7.04
C HIS A 59 13.83 -7.85 -7.02
N GLY A 60 13.19 -7.54 -5.88
CA GLY A 60 11.76 -7.74 -5.73
C GLY A 60 11.15 -7.15 -4.46
N LEU A 61 9.83 -7.30 -4.35
CA LEU A 61 9.00 -6.91 -3.20
C LEU A 61 8.49 -8.16 -2.48
N VAL A 62 8.47 -8.13 -1.14
CA VAL A 62 8.01 -9.26 -0.32
C VAL A 62 6.62 -8.96 0.27
N PRO A 63 5.60 -9.80 0.00
CA PRO A 63 4.25 -9.59 0.52
C PRO A 63 4.15 -9.46 2.04
N PHE A 64 3.22 -8.61 2.51
CA PHE A 64 2.97 -8.38 3.92
C PHE A 64 2.09 -9.48 4.55
N GLY A 65 2.56 -10.71 4.68
CA GLY A 65 1.80 -11.77 5.36
C GLY A 65 2.46 -13.15 5.38
N ALA A 66 2.15 -13.93 6.41
CA ALA A 66 2.76 -15.24 6.66
C ALA A 66 2.52 -16.24 5.50
N GLY A 67 3.61 -16.87 5.08
CA GLY A 67 3.66 -18.21 4.48
C GLY A 67 2.85 -18.43 3.21
N GLN A 68 3.54 -18.57 2.09
CA GLN A 68 3.00 -19.24 0.91
C GLN A 68 2.47 -20.61 1.33
N THR A 69 1.14 -20.80 1.39
CA THR A 69 0.36 -22.03 1.10
C THR A 69 -0.92 -22.14 1.94
N LEU A 70 -0.94 -21.76 3.22
CA LEU A 70 -2.12 -22.02 4.08
C LEU A 70 -3.11 -20.84 4.18
N ALA A 71 -2.67 -19.62 3.88
CA ALA A 71 -3.47 -18.40 4.13
C ALA A 71 -4.47 -18.03 3.01
N ARG A 72 -4.43 -18.67 1.84
CA ARG A 72 -5.31 -18.29 0.71
C ARG A 72 -6.80 -18.56 0.97
N VAL A 73 -7.13 -19.54 1.81
CA VAL A 73 -8.54 -19.86 2.16
C VAL A 73 -9.05 -18.99 3.31
N ALA A 74 -8.18 -18.54 4.22
CA ALA A 74 -8.56 -17.68 5.36
C ALA A 74 -8.64 -16.18 5.01
N ARG A 75 -8.01 -15.75 3.90
CA ARG A 75 -7.93 -14.33 3.51
C ARG A 75 -9.20 -13.74 2.90
N GLN A 76 -10.12 -14.56 2.39
CA GLN A 76 -11.41 -14.10 1.84
C GLN A 76 -12.29 -13.36 2.86
N VAL A 77 -12.03 -13.52 4.17
CA VAL A 77 -12.89 -13.03 5.26
C VAL A 77 -12.30 -11.81 5.98
N THR A 78 -11.03 -11.46 5.74
CA THR A 78 -10.30 -10.46 6.56
C THR A 78 -9.73 -9.31 5.74
N GLY A 79 -10.52 -8.73 4.83
CA GLY A 79 -10.47 -7.31 4.41
C GLY A 79 -9.10 -6.61 4.21
N SER A 80 -8.04 -7.32 3.85
CA SER A 80 -6.68 -6.78 3.75
C SER A 80 -6.06 -7.15 2.41
N GLU A 81 -6.76 -6.76 1.35
CA GLU A 81 -6.51 -7.08 -0.06
C GLU A 81 -5.21 -6.46 -0.64
N TYR A 82 -4.50 -5.61 0.11
CA TYR A 82 -3.40 -4.81 -0.44
C TYR A 82 -2.00 -5.26 -0.01
N ARG A 83 -1.93 -6.21 0.92
CA ARG A 83 -0.67 -6.76 1.45
C ARG A 83 0.05 -7.67 0.46
N ASP A 84 -0.64 -8.13 -0.58
CA ASP A 84 -0.14 -9.14 -1.51
C ASP A 84 0.93 -8.62 -2.50
N LEU A 85 1.09 -7.30 -2.62
CA LEU A 85 2.09 -6.66 -3.50
C LEU A 85 3.42 -6.31 -2.82
N GLY A 86 3.55 -6.60 -1.52
CA GLY A 86 4.73 -6.20 -0.74
C GLY A 86 4.86 -4.70 -0.53
N VAL A 87 3.74 -3.99 -0.62
CA VAL A 87 3.60 -2.55 -0.38
C VAL A 87 2.35 -2.35 0.47
N ASN A 88 2.49 -1.70 1.62
CA ASN A 88 1.36 -1.21 2.40
C ASN A 88 1.27 0.31 2.23
N VAL A 89 0.08 0.82 1.94
CA VAL A 89 -0.13 2.26 1.76
C VAL A 89 -1.31 2.70 2.59
N GLU A 90 -1.08 3.74 3.37
CA GLU A 90 -2.12 4.50 4.02
C GLU A 90 -2.20 5.87 3.36
N VAL A 91 -3.37 6.20 2.81
CA VAL A 91 -3.61 7.50 2.19
C VAL A 91 -4.45 8.36 3.11
N GLY A 92 -4.13 9.64 3.18
CA GLY A 92 -4.93 10.72 3.74
C GLY A 92 -5.67 11.48 2.64
N LYS A 93 -6.22 12.66 2.95
CA LYS A 93 -6.85 13.52 1.93
C LYS A 93 -5.84 14.12 0.95
N VAL A 94 -4.63 14.41 1.42
CA VAL A 94 -3.56 15.10 0.65
C VAL A 94 -2.22 14.39 0.82
N GLU A 95 -2.08 13.58 1.86
CA GLU A 95 -0.81 12.96 2.26
C GLU A 95 -0.88 11.44 2.08
N ALA A 96 0.27 10.77 1.95
CA ALA A 96 0.37 9.32 1.95
C ALA A 96 1.56 8.85 2.80
N ALA A 97 1.38 7.72 3.48
CA ALA A 97 2.43 6.98 4.17
C ALA A 97 2.59 5.60 3.52
N ILE A 98 3.83 5.17 3.35
CA ILE A 98 4.17 3.99 2.56
C ILE A 98 5.12 3.11 3.35
N ASP A 99 4.78 1.84 3.49
CA ASP A 99 5.67 0.81 4.02
C ASP A 99 6.01 -0.19 2.91
N LEU A 100 7.30 -0.42 2.73
CA LEU A 100 7.88 -1.26 1.68
C LEU A 100 8.66 -2.40 2.31
N ARG A 101 8.51 -3.60 1.74
CA ARG A 101 9.35 -4.75 2.04
C ARG A 101 10.07 -5.20 0.77
N ILE A 102 11.39 -5.12 0.76
CA ILE A 102 12.20 -5.37 -0.44
C ILE A 102 13.22 -6.49 -0.25
N VAL A 103 13.57 -7.11 -1.36
CA VAL A 103 14.78 -7.93 -1.53
C VAL A 103 15.74 -7.15 -2.41
N THR A 104 16.97 -6.96 -1.96
CA THR A 104 18.01 -6.25 -2.73
C THR A 104 19.06 -7.22 -3.23
N GLU A 105 19.72 -6.89 -4.33
CA GLU A 105 20.83 -7.69 -4.84
C GLU A 105 22.03 -7.66 -3.87
N TYR A 106 22.85 -8.71 -3.89
CA TYR A 106 24.13 -8.69 -3.18
C TYR A 106 25.13 -7.76 -3.89
N GLY A 107 25.95 -7.05 -3.11
CA GLY A 107 27.02 -6.18 -3.63
C GLY A 107 26.61 -4.72 -3.88
N VAL A 108 25.36 -4.35 -3.61
CA VAL A 108 24.88 -2.95 -3.69
C VAL A 108 24.73 -2.31 -2.31
N SER A 109 24.88 -0.98 -2.25
CA SER A 109 24.74 -0.23 -1.00
C SER A 109 23.27 -0.03 -0.61
N ILE A 110 22.83 -0.73 0.44
CA ILE A 110 21.46 -0.64 0.96
C ILE A 110 21.05 0.81 1.29
N PRO A 111 21.85 1.65 1.99
CA PRO A 111 21.47 3.03 2.26
C PRO A 111 21.26 3.87 0.99
N SER A 112 22.09 3.64 -0.04
CA SER A 112 21.98 4.32 -1.32
C SER A 112 20.69 3.93 -2.06
N ILE A 113 20.41 2.62 -2.13
CA ILE A 113 19.17 2.12 -2.74
C ILE A 113 17.95 2.63 -1.98
N ALA A 114 17.97 2.58 -0.64
CA ALA A 114 16.88 3.10 0.15
C ALA A 114 16.63 4.60 -0.11
N ALA A 115 17.68 5.41 -0.28
CA ALA A 115 17.53 6.82 -0.65
C ALA A 115 16.89 6.98 -2.04
N GLN A 116 17.37 6.23 -3.03
CA GLN A 116 16.83 6.25 -4.40
C GLN A 116 15.37 5.79 -4.45
N ILE A 117 15.00 4.77 -3.68
CA ILE A 117 13.61 4.31 -3.56
C ILE A 117 12.72 5.43 -3.00
N ARG A 118 13.13 6.08 -1.90
CA ARG A 118 12.32 7.15 -1.29
C ARG A 118 12.09 8.30 -2.26
N GLU A 119 13.13 8.69 -3.00
CA GLU A 119 13.04 9.74 -4.01
C GLU A 119 12.12 9.32 -5.17
N ASN A 120 12.33 8.12 -5.74
CA ASN A 120 11.56 7.68 -6.90
C ASN A 120 10.07 7.47 -6.57
N VAL A 121 9.77 6.83 -5.44
CA VAL A 121 8.40 6.60 -4.99
C VAL A 121 7.67 7.92 -4.71
N SER A 122 8.32 8.84 -3.98
CA SER A 122 7.72 10.15 -3.67
C SER A 122 7.42 10.95 -4.93
N ARG A 123 8.38 10.98 -5.87
CA ARG A 123 8.23 11.65 -7.16
C ARG A 123 7.08 11.05 -7.97
N ARG A 124 7.03 9.72 -8.11
CA ARG A 124 6.03 9.06 -8.95
C ARG A 124 4.61 9.22 -8.42
N ILE A 125 4.43 9.11 -7.11
CA ILE A 125 3.11 9.28 -6.48
C ILE A 125 2.63 10.73 -6.62
N MET A 126 3.52 11.71 -6.41
CA MET A 126 3.19 13.11 -6.57
C MET A 126 2.80 13.43 -8.03
N GLU A 127 3.60 12.98 -9.01
CA GLU A 127 3.36 13.18 -10.45
C GLU A 127 2.03 12.56 -10.91
N MET A 128 1.67 11.38 -10.40
CA MET A 128 0.52 10.61 -10.91
C MET A 128 -0.78 10.86 -10.14
N THR A 129 -0.70 11.22 -8.86
CA THR A 129 -1.89 11.31 -7.97
C THR A 129 -2.04 12.67 -7.30
N GLY A 130 -1.00 13.51 -7.32
CA GLY A 130 -0.98 14.79 -6.61
C GLY A 130 -0.81 14.66 -5.08
N LEU A 131 -0.64 13.45 -4.56
CA LEU A 131 -0.45 13.21 -3.13
C LEU A 131 0.99 13.51 -2.69
N ARG A 132 1.12 14.07 -1.49
CA ARG A 132 2.42 14.29 -0.84
C ARG A 132 2.78 13.10 0.03
N VAL A 133 3.88 12.41 -0.30
CA VAL A 133 4.37 11.33 0.55
C VAL A 133 5.04 11.95 1.80
N LYS A 134 4.49 11.65 2.97
CA LYS A 134 5.01 12.15 4.25
C LYS A 134 6.20 11.33 4.72
N GLU A 135 6.07 10.01 4.60
CA GLU A 135 7.09 9.06 5.01
C GLU A 135 7.10 7.83 4.11
N THR A 136 8.28 7.23 3.98
CA THR A 136 8.49 5.97 3.27
C THR A 136 9.41 5.10 4.09
N ASN A 137 8.81 4.10 4.72
CA ASN A 137 9.48 3.10 5.54
C ASN A 137 9.90 1.94 4.64
N ILE A 138 11.17 1.53 4.74
CA ILE A 138 11.74 0.47 3.89
C ILE A 138 12.34 -0.57 4.82
N GLU A 139 11.81 -1.78 4.76
CA GLU A 139 12.33 -2.98 5.41
C GLU A 139 13.00 -3.85 4.35
N VAL A 140 14.31 -4.07 4.50
CA VAL A 140 15.06 -5.01 3.65
C VAL A 140 14.96 -6.39 4.30
N VAL A 141 14.23 -7.28 3.65
CA VAL A 141 13.87 -8.60 4.20
C VAL A 141 14.91 -9.65 3.85
N ASP A 142 15.51 -9.55 2.66
CA ASP A 142 16.44 -10.56 2.17
C ASP A 142 17.44 -9.96 1.15
N LEU A 143 18.49 -10.73 0.84
CA LEU A 143 19.46 -10.45 -0.20
C LEU A 143 19.38 -11.51 -1.31
N TRP A 144 19.39 -11.08 -2.56
CA TRP A 144 19.43 -11.98 -3.72
C TRP A 144 20.88 -12.18 -4.20
N PHE A 145 21.28 -13.44 -4.36
CA PHE A 145 22.58 -13.82 -4.90
C PHE A 145 22.40 -14.38 -6.32
N ALA A 146 23.16 -13.87 -7.28
CA ALA A 146 23.07 -14.33 -8.67
C ALA A 146 23.48 -15.80 -8.86
N ASP A 147 24.26 -16.34 -7.92
CA ASP A 147 24.77 -17.72 -7.99
C ASP A 147 23.70 -18.79 -7.66
N ASP A 148 22.54 -18.41 -7.11
CA ASP A 148 21.47 -19.35 -6.76
C ASP A 148 20.68 -19.86 -7.97
N GLU A 149 20.81 -19.23 -9.15
CA GLU A 149 20.10 -19.61 -10.38
C GLU A 149 20.87 -20.62 -11.26
N ALA A 150 22.09 -20.97 -10.88
CA ALA A 150 22.97 -21.88 -11.63
C ALA A 150 22.91 -23.35 -11.16
N ALA A 151 21.79 -23.82 -10.60
CA ALA A 151 21.58 -25.25 -10.39
C ALA A 151 20.95 -25.88 -11.65
N PRO A 152 21.70 -26.63 -12.47
CA PRO A 152 21.13 -27.29 -13.65
C PRO A 152 20.09 -28.34 -13.22
N ALA A 153 18.88 -28.25 -13.77
CA ALA A 153 17.87 -29.29 -13.63
C ALA A 153 18.45 -30.66 -14.03
N PRO A 154 18.21 -31.74 -13.28
CA PRO A 154 18.68 -33.07 -13.69
C PRO A 154 17.93 -33.47 -14.97
N SER A 155 18.63 -33.42 -16.10
CA SER A 155 18.15 -33.95 -17.37
C SER A 155 17.87 -35.44 -17.19
N SER A 156 16.60 -35.84 -17.26
CA SER A 156 16.20 -37.24 -17.23
C SER A 156 16.71 -37.94 -18.49
N SER A 157 17.82 -38.67 -18.38
CA SER A 157 18.22 -39.65 -19.38
C SER A 157 17.29 -40.86 -19.26
N ARG A 158 16.20 -40.84 -20.04
CA ARG A 158 15.40 -42.04 -20.33
C ARG A 158 16.22 -42.93 -21.26
N VAL A 159 16.79 -44.00 -20.72
CA VAL A 159 17.37 -45.09 -21.51
C VAL A 159 16.24 -46.02 -22.00
N GLU A 160 16.42 -46.50 -23.22
CA GLU A 160 15.56 -47.39 -24.01
C GLU A 160 15.04 -48.62 -23.28
#